data_AF-A0A2V9QBK4-F1
#
_entry.id   AF-A0A2V9QBK4-F1
#
_cell.length_a   1.000
_cell.length_b   1.000
_cell.length_c   1.000
_cell.angle_alpha   90.00
_cell.angle_beta   90.00
_cell.angle_gamma   90.00
#
_symmetry.space_group_name_H-M   'P 1'
#
loop_
_entity.id
_entity.type
_entity.pdbx_description
1 polymer ?
#
loop_
_entity_poly.entity_id
_entity_poly.type
_entity_poly.pdbx_seq_one_letter_code
_entity_poly.pdbx_strand_id
1 'polypeptide(L)'
;MAPLSEQLLELEKKLLDPALRRTPEMLAPMLADNFVEFGSSGRTYDKKQVLYQLSRQLPAQLTIEEFRVVELALDAALVTYRARAESADRKGEKYSLRSSIWIQHTGQWQMMFHPGTLVAENRPVKKSAFPFTNKPEGA
;
A
#
# COMPACT_ATOMS: atom_id res chain seq x y z
N MET A 1 11.55 -5.14 19.48
CA MET A 1 10.62 -4.53 18.52
C MET A 1 10.71 -5.32 17.22
N ALA A 2 9.60 -5.52 16.51
CA ALA A 2 9.62 -6.20 15.20
C ALA A 2 10.46 -5.40 14.18
N PRO A 3 11.08 -6.04 13.18
CA PRO A 3 11.76 -5.34 12.08
C PRO A 3 10.82 -4.35 11.37
N LEU A 4 11.35 -3.23 10.87
CA LEU A 4 10.55 -2.22 10.16
C LEU A 4 9.70 -2.82 9.03
N SER A 5 10.27 -3.77 8.28
CA SER A 5 9.55 -4.46 7.20
C SER A 5 8.34 -5.24 7.68
N GLU A 6 8.41 -5.86 8.86
CA GLU A 6 7.28 -6.59 9.44
C GLU A 6 6.21 -5.61 9.94
N GLN A 7 6.61 -4.52 10.60
CA GLN A 7 5.69 -3.48 11.06
C GLN A 7 4.88 -2.89 9.91
N LEU A 8 5.54 -2.46 8.83
CA LEU A 8 4.87 -1.85 7.68
C LEU A 8 4.05 -2.87 6.88
N LEU A 9 4.49 -4.14 6.80
CA LEU A 9 3.70 -5.19 6.16
C LEU A 9 2.37 -5.40 6.89
N GLU A 10 2.37 -5.43 8.22
CA GLU A 10 1.15 -5.59 9.00
C GLU A 10 0.20 -4.39 8.87
N LEU A 11 0.74 -3.17 8.78
CA LEU A 11 -0.07 -1.97 8.53
C LEU A 11 -0.67 -1.97 7.11
N GLU A 12 0.09 -2.38 6.10
CA GLU A 12 -0.42 -2.56 4.73
C GLU A 12 -1.51 -3.63 4.69
N LYS A 13 -1.31 -4.80 5.31
CA LYS A 13 -2.33 -5.84 5.40
C LYS A 13 -3.62 -5.32 6.04
N LYS A 14 -3.51 -4.56 7.13
CA LYS A 14 -4.67 -3.94 7.78
C LYS A 14 -5.42 -2.97 6.85
N LEU A 15 -4.69 -2.15 6.09
CA LEU A 15 -5.30 -1.26 5.09
C LEU A 15 -5.88 -2.00 3.89
N LEU A 16 -5.48 -3.24 3.63
CA LEU A 16 -6.05 -4.12 2.60
C LEU A 16 -7.19 -5.02 3.12
N ASP A 17 -7.32 -5.18 4.43
CA ASP A 17 -8.27 -6.10 5.06
C ASP A 17 -9.73 -5.72 4.75
N PRO A 18 -10.49 -6.61 4.09
CA PRO A 18 -11.92 -6.44 3.83
C PRO A 18 -12.78 -6.02 5.03
N ALA A 19 -12.51 -6.57 6.20
CA ALA A 19 -13.26 -6.30 7.41
C ALA A 19 -12.93 -4.92 7.97
N LEU A 20 -11.65 -4.53 8.00
CA LEU A 20 -11.23 -3.23 8.51
C LEU A 20 -11.62 -2.08 7.57
N ARG A 21 -11.67 -2.33 6.26
CA ARG A 21 -12.13 -1.34 5.25
C ARG A 21 -13.57 -0.88 5.44
N ARG A 22 -14.40 -1.67 6.13
CA ARG A 22 -15.76 -1.31 6.49
C ARG A 22 -15.85 -0.47 7.78
N THR A 23 -14.72 -0.22 8.45
CA THR A 23 -14.65 0.50 9.72
C THR A 23 -13.66 1.66 9.59
N PRO A 24 -14.06 2.77 8.94
CA PRO A 24 -13.19 3.93 8.70
C PRO A 24 -12.49 4.46 9.94
N GLU A 25 -13.11 4.34 11.11
CA GLU A 25 -12.60 4.81 12.39
C GLU A 25 -11.33 4.05 12.79
N MET A 26 -11.18 2.79 12.40
CA MET A 26 -9.98 2.00 12.66
C MET A 26 -8.85 2.29 11.66
N LEU A 27 -9.19 2.72 10.44
CA LEU A 27 -8.20 3.05 9.41
C LEU A 27 -7.72 4.50 9.51
N ALA A 28 -8.57 5.41 9.99
CA ALA A 28 -8.25 6.84 10.06
C ALA A 28 -6.95 7.16 10.82
N PRO A 29 -6.59 6.49 11.93
CA PRO A 29 -5.32 6.72 12.62
C PRO A 29 -4.09 6.29 11.81
N MET A 30 -4.27 5.35 10.86
CA MET A 30 -3.20 4.82 10.02
C MET A 30 -2.90 5.70 8.80
N LEU A 31 -3.74 6.69 8.51
CA LEU A 31 -3.55 7.64 7.42
C LEU A 31 -3.14 8.99 8.00
N ALA A 32 -2.08 9.59 7.45
CA ALA A 32 -1.64 10.93 7.84
C ALA A 32 -2.71 11.98 7.47
N ASP A 33 -2.76 13.10 8.19
CA ASP A 33 -3.79 14.12 7.94
C ASP A 33 -3.68 14.78 6.56
N ASN A 34 -2.47 14.83 6.01
CA ASN A 34 -2.16 15.28 4.65
C ASN A 34 -2.09 14.12 3.63
N PHE A 35 -2.72 12.97 3.93
CA PHE A 35 -2.69 11.81 3.05
C PHE A 35 -3.27 12.09 1.66
N VAL A 36 -2.61 11.54 0.64
CA VAL A 36 -3.04 11.60 -0.77
C VAL A 36 -2.96 10.23 -1.44
N GLU A 37 -4.01 9.85 -2.17
CA GLU A 37 -4.03 8.68 -3.06
C GLU A 37 -4.24 9.10 -4.51
N PHE A 38 -3.47 8.49 -5.41
CA PHE A 38 -3.75 8.52 -6.84
C PHE A 38 -4.40 7.21 -7.24
N GLY A 39 -5.70 7.29 -7.53
CA GLY A 39 -6.44 6.13 -8.00
C GLY A 39 -6.06 5.77 -9.43
N SER A 40 -6.40 4.55 -9.87
CA SER A 40 -6.13 4.06 -11.23
C SER A 40 -6.77 4.89 -12.35
N SER A 41 -7.73 5.76 -12.02
CA SER A 41 -8.35 6.72 -12.95
C SER A 41 -7.52 8.00 -13.15
N GLY A 42 -6.42 8.18 -12.43
CA GLY A 42 -5.66 9.44 -12.39
C GLY A 42 -6.28 10.51 -11.49
N ARG A 43 -7.40 10.22 -10.83
CA ARG A 43 -8.00 11.13 -9.84
C ARG A 43 -7.23 11.08 -8.53
N THR A 44 -7.13 12.24 -7.91
CA THR A 44 -6.54 12.42 -6.57
C THR A 44 -7.61 12.32 -5.51
N TYR A 45 -7.31 11.62 -4.42
CA TYR A 45 -8.18 11.46 -3.27
C TYR A 45 -7.47 11.86 -1.98
N ASP A 46 -8.16 12.60 -1.13
CA ASP A 46 -7.70 12.90 0.23
C ASP A 46 -8.13 11.81 1.24
N LYS A 47 -7.66 11.95 2.49
CA LYS A 47 -7.99 11.04 3.60
C LYS A 47 -9.51 10.83 3.77
N LYS A 48 -10.31 11.90 3.75
CA LYS A 48 -11.76 11.80 3.98
C LYS A 48 -12.44 11.08 2.83
N GLN A 49 -12.04 11.37 1.60
CA GLN A 49 -12.57 10.75 0.39
C GLN A 49 -12.24 9.26 0.34
N VAL A 50 -11.00 8.87 0.64
CA VAL A 50 -10.60 7.46 0.68
C VAL A 50 -11.36 6.69 1.76
N LEU A 51 -11.41 7.21 2.99
CA LEU A 51 -12.16 6.56 4.08
C LEU A 51 -13.65 6.39 3.74
N TYR A 52 -14.25 7.42 3.13
CA TYR A 52 -15.63 7.35 2.66
C TYR A 52 -15.80 6.27 1.57
N GLN A 53 -14.91 6.21 0.59
CA GLN A 53 -14.98 5.22 -0.48
C GLN A 53 -14.79 3.79 0.03
N LEU A 54 -13.80 3.56 0.89
CA LEU A 54 -13.51 2.24 1.46
C LEU A 54 -14.72 1.69 2.23
N SER A 55 -15.45 2.55 2.96
CA SER A 55 -16.66 2.15 3.69
C SER A 55 -17.80 1.65 2.80
N ARG A 56 -17.81 2.04 1.51
CA ARG A 56 -18.88 1.76 0.55
C ARG A 56 -18.52 0.73 -0.51
N GLN A 57 -17.22 0.46 -0.71
CA GLN A 57 -16.77 -0.48 -1.72
C GLN A 57 -17.02 -1.92 -1.26
N LEU A 58 -17.37 -2.79 -2.22
CA LEU A 58 -17.30 -4.22 -2.00
C LEU A 58 -15.83 -4.59 -1.81
N PRO A 59 -15.44 -5.16 -0.65
CA PRO A 59 -14.05 -5.46 -0.43
C PRO A 59 -13.61 -6.60 -1.35
N ALA A 60 -12.49 -6.38 -2.03
CA ALA A 60 -11.78 -7.43 -2.74
C ALA A 60 -10.75 -8.05 -1.80
N GLN A 61 -10.64 -9.38 -1.79
CA GLN A 61 -9.53 -10.05 -1.12
C GLN A 61 -8.26 -9.77 -1.93
N LEU A 62 -7.29 -9.13 -1.29
CA LEU A 62 -6.00 -8.80 -1.88
C LEU A 62 -4.89 -9.56 -1.15
N THR A 63 -4.00 -10.20 -1.91
CA THR A 63 -2.75 -10.78 -1.40
C THR A 63 -1.59 -9.85 -1.73
N ILE A 64 -0.71 -9.60 -0.76
CA ILE A 64 0.55 -8.87 -0.96
C ILE A 64 1.64 -9.85 -1.40
N GLU A 65 2.32 -9.54 -2.49
CA GLU A 65 3.43 -10.28 -3.06
C GLU A 65 4.64 -9.36 -3.25
N GLU A 66 5.85 -9.93 -3.19
CA GLU A 66 7.10 -9.19 -3.44
C GLU A 66 7.26 -7.91 -2.59
N PHE A 67 6.86 -7.98 -1.32
CA PHE A 67 6.89 -6.85 -0.39
C PHE A 67 8.32 -6.37 -0.13
N ARG A 68 8.54 -5.06 -0.23
CA ARG A 68 9.83 -4.42 0.01
C ARG A 68 9.65 -3.13 0.76
N VAL A 69 10.65 -2.81 1.58
CA VAL A 69 10.77 -1.56 2.31
C VAL A 69 12.13 -0.94 2.03
N VAL A 70 12.13 0.37 1.82
CA VAL A 70 13.31 1.21 1.72
C VAL A 70 13.17 2.32 2.75
N GLU A 71 14.10 2.41 3.69
CA GLU A 71 14.19 3.54 4.61
C GLU A 71 14.58 4.80 3.83
N LEU A 72 13.75 5.83 3.90
CA LEU A 72 14.02 7.14 3.31
C LEU A 72 14.67 8.08 4.33
N ALA A 73 14.29 7.92 5.60
CA ALA A 73 14.83 8.61 6.78
C ALA A 73 14.56 7.76 8.03
N LEU A 74 14.97 8.23 9.21
CA LEU A 74 14.70 7.56 10.48
C LEU A 74 13.20 7.37 10.75
N ASP A 75 12.39 8.33 10.30
CA ASP A 75 10.95 8.44 10.50
C ASP A 75 10.17 8.37 9.17
N ALA A 76 10.79 7.91 8.07
CA ALA A 76 10.14 7.81 6.78
C ALA A 76 10.58 6.56 6.00
N ALA A 77 9.63 5.88 5.37
CA ALA A 77 9.89 4.68 4.59
C ALA A 77 9.04 4.63 3.32
N LEU A 78 9.65 4.13 2.24
CA LEU A 78 8.97 3.74 1.01
C LEU A 78 8.68 2.24 1.07
N VAL A 79 7.43 1.88 0.78
CA VAL A 79 7.00 0.51 0.60
C VAL A 79 6.62 0.30 -0.85
N THR A 80 6.96 -0.85 -1.40
CA THR A 80 6.51 -1.29 -2.73
C THR A 80 6.12 -2.75 -2.69
N TYR A 81 5.05 -3.12 -3.40
CA TYR A 81 4.61 -4.51 -3.52
C TYR A 81 3.73 -4.71 -4.74
N ARG A 82 3.47 -5.98 -5.05
CA ARG A 82 2.46 -6.40 -6.01
C ARG A 82 1.23 -6.87 -5.25
N ALA A 83 0.06 -6.31 -5.53
CA ALA A 83 -1.21 -6.77 -4.99
C ALA A 83 -1.91 -7.67 -6.01
N ARG A 84 -2.25 -8.90 -5.61
CA ARG A 84 -3.06 -9.84 -6.37
C ARG A 84 -4.49 -9.82 -5.83
N ALA A 85 -5.46 -9.52 -6.68
CA ALA A 85 -6.88 -9.59 -6.36
C ALA A 85 -7.45 -10.95 -6.75
N GLU A 86 -8.13 -11.58 -5.80
CA GLU A 86 -8.86 -12.82 -6.06
C GLU A 86 -10.10 -12.53 -6.91
N SER A 87 -10.26 -13.25 -8.02
CA SER A 87 -11.43 -13.11 -8.89
C SER A 87 -12.57 -13.98 -8.38
N ALA A 88 -13.65 -13.32 -7.94
CA ALA A 88 -14.91 -14.01 -7.64
C ALA A 88 -15.63 -14.53 -8.90
N ASP A 89 -15.30 -13.99 -10.07
CA ASP A 89 -16.02 -14.20 -11.34
C ASP A 89 -15.28 -15.08 -12.36
N ARG A 90 -14.24 -15.81 -11.95
CA ARG A 90 -13.41 -16.69 -12.81
C ARG A 90 -12.79 -15.99 -14.03
N LYS A 91 -12.71 -14.65 -14.06
CA LYS A 91 -12.11 -13.85 -15.14
C LYS A 91 -10.59 -13.73 -15.04
N GLY A 92 -9.96 -14.57 -14.23
CA GLY A 92 -8.52 -14.56 -13.98
C GLY A 92 -8.11 -13.56 -12.91
N GLU A 93 -6.92 -13.76 -12.38
CA GLU A 93 -6.35 -12.93 -11.33
C GLU A 93 -6.02 -11.53 -11.88
N LYS A 94 -6.34 -10.50 -11.11
CA LYS A 94 -5.95 -9.12 -11.43
C LYS A 94 -4.80 -8.70 -10.55
N TYR A 95 -3.87 -7.95 -11.11
CA TYR A 95 -2.71 -7.48 -10.37
C TYR A 95 -2.60 -5.96 -10.42
N SER A 96 -2.05 -5.38 -9.36
CA SER A 96 -1.66 -3.98 -9.30
C SER A 96 -0.28 -3.84 -8.68
N LEU A 97 0.51 -2.89 -9.19
CA LEU A 97 1.72 -2.43 -8.52
C LEU A 97 1.31 -1.34 -7.54
N ARG A 98 1.76 -1.48 -6.31
CA ARG A 98 1.45 -0.58 -5.20
C ARG A 98 2.74 0.02 -4.67
N SER A 99 2.68 1.28 -4.34
CA SER A 99 3.69 1.90 -3.49
C SER A 99 3.02 2.75 -2.43
N SER A 100 3.74 3.00 -1.35
CA SER A 100 3.28 3.89 -0.30
C SER A 100 4.45 4.55 0.41
N ILE A 101 4.22 5.77 0.85
CA ILE A 101 5.14 6.48 1.74
C ILE A 101 4.53 6.48 3.13
N TRP A 102 5.29 5.94 4.07
CA TRP A 102 4.97 5.91 5.49
C TRP A 102 5.83 6.93 6.22
N ILE A 103 5.22 7.69 7.11
CA ILE A 103 5.89 8.64 8.02
C ILE A 103 5.59 8.25 9.46
N GLN A 104 6.55 8.40 10.36
CA GLN A 104 6.38 8.08 11.77
C GLN A 104 6.18 9.37 12.57
N HIS A 105 5.00 9.55 13.16
CA HIS A 105 4.71 10.67 14.05
C HIS A 105 4.46 10.14 15.46
N THR A 106 5.18 10.66 16.45
CA THR A 106 5.04 10.25 17.87
C THR A 106 5.12 8.73 18.08
N GLY A 107 5.99 8.05 17.33
CA GLY A 107 6.17 6.59 17.39
C GLY A 107 5.14 5.77 16.61
N GLN A 108 4.15 6.40 15.96
CA GLN A 108 3.14 5.71 15.16
C GLN A 108 3.35 5.96 13.66
N TRP A 109 3.35 4.89 12.88
CA TRP A 109 3.44 4.96 11.43
C TRP A 109 2.09 5.33 10.82
N GLN A 110 2.12 6.32 9.93
CA GLN A 110 0.97 6.78 9.18
C GLN A 110 1.33 6.85 7.70
N MET A 111 0.44 6.35 6.85
CA MET A 111 0.59 6.42 5.41
C MET A 111 0.29 7.85 4.94
N MET A 112 1.20 8.45 4.19
CA MET A 112 1.06 9.80 3.64
C MET A 112 0.73 9.78 2.14
N PHE A 113 1.15 8.75 1.41
CA PHE A 113 0.93 8.67 -0.03
C PHE A 113 0.72 7.24 -0.50
N HIS A 114 -0.22 6.99 -1.42
CA HIS A 114 -0.50 5.64 -1.94
C HIS A 114 -1.02 5.62 -3.39
N PRO A 115 -0.14 5.55 -4.40
CA PRO A 115 -0.58 5.30 -5.77
C PRO A 115 -0.71 3.80 -6.07
N GLY A 116 -1.63 3.46 -6.98
CA GLY A 116 -1.81 2.10 -7.48
C GLY A 116 -1.93 2.04 -9.00
N THR A 117 -1.11 1.22 -9.65
CA THR A 117 -1.13 1.03 -11.11
C THR A 117 -1.60 -0.38 -11.46
N LEU A 118 -2.64 -0.49 -12.30
CA LEU A 118 -3.11 -1.79 -12.78
C LEU A 118 -2.10 -2.42 -13.74
N VAL A 119 -1.92 -3.73 -13.63
CA VAL A 119 -1.06 -4.50 -14.51
C VAL A 119 -1.93 -5.10 -15.62
N ALA A 120 -1.72 -4.67 -16.87
CA ALA A 120 -2.55 -5.05 -18.02
C ALA A 120 -2.37 -6.52 -18.46
N GLU A 121 -1.17 -7.08 -18.27
CA GLU A 121 -0.85 -8.47 -18.58
C GLU A 121 -0.11 -9.09 -17.40
N ASN A 122 -0.43 -10.34 -17.05
CA ASN A 122 0.26 -11.07 -15.97
C ASN A 122 1.71 -11.40 -16.39
N ARG A 123 2.58 -10.39 -16.39
CA ARG A 123 4.02 -10.53 -16.57
C ARG A 123 4.68 -10.50 -15.19
N PRO A 124 5.52 -11.48 -14.85
CA PRO A 124 6.29 -11.44 -13.61
C PRO A 124 7.11 -10.14 -13.60
N VAL A 125 7.04 -9.41 -12.48
CA VAL A 125 7.82 -8.19 -12.33
C VAL A 125 9.27 -8.61 -12.24
N LYS A 126 10.11 -8.15 -13.19
CA LYS A 126 11.54 -8.47 -13.15
C LYS A 126 12.12 -7.88 -11.88
N LYS A 127 12.89 -8.66 -11.10
CA LYS A 127 13.58 -8.17 -9.88
C LYS A 127 14.42 -6.89 -10.13
N SER A 128 14.86 -6.66 -11.37
CA SER A 128 15.60 -5.47 -11.79
C SER A 128 14.74 -4.23 -12.09
N ALA A 129 13.41 -4.32 -12.05
CA ALA A 129 12.50 -3.23 -12.39
C ALA A 129 12.35 -2.16 -11.29
N PHE A 130 12.87 -2.42 -10.09
CA PHE A 130 12.81 -1.49 -8.95
C PHE A 130 14.23 -1.15 -8.47
N PRO A 131 14.96 -0.25 -9.15
CA PRO A 131 16.37 0.03 -8.86
C PRO A 131 16.61 0.72 -7.50
N PHE A 132 15.56 1.27 -6.87
CA PHE A 132 15.63 1.96 -5.58
C PHE A 132 15.82 1.03 -4.36
N THR A 133 15.92 -0.29 -4.57
CA THR A 133 15.98 -1.28 -3.49
C THR A 133 17.39 -1.81 -3.21
N ASN A 134 18.39 -1.39 -3.98
CA ASN A 134 19.78 -1.69 -3.65
C ASN A 134 20.28 -0.61 -2.70
N LYS A 135 20.72 -1.01 -1.50
CA LYS A 135 21.55 -0.13 -0.65
C LYS A 135 22.75 0.28 -1.53
N PRO A 136 23.12 1.57 -1.64
CA PRO A 136 24.35 1.92 -2.35
C PRO A 136 25.50 1.15 -1.72
N GLU A 137 26.25 0.41 -2.53
CA GLU A 137 27.48 -0.22 -2.06
C GLU A 137 28.42 0.88 -1.55
N GLY A 138 28.67 0.92 -0.24
CA GLY A 138 29.64 1.83 0.38
C GLY A 138 29.09 3.05 1.14
N ALA A 139 27.85 3.01 1.65
CA ALA A 139 27.36 4.00 2.62
C ALA A 139 27.35 3.46 4.06
#